data_AF-A0A3E0KDT8-F1
#
_entry.id   AF-A0A3E0KDT8-F1
#
_cell.length_a   1.000
_cell.length_b   1.000
_cell.length_c   1.000
_cell.angle_alpha   90.00
_cell.angle_beta   90.00
_cell.angle_gamma   90.00
#
_symmetry.space_group_name_H-M   'P 1'
#
loop_
_entity.id
_entity.type
_entity.pdbx_description
1 polymer ?
#
loop_
_entity_poly.entity_id
_entity_poly.type
_entity_poly.pdbx_seq_one_letter_code
_entity_poly.pdbx_strand_id
1 'polypeptide(L)'
;RARNVQLKALQGQRHGLPLLDVFNEQLLNEAVPILVRRAQAVRRLGEWAAAIHGRITGQRERLELVYRPFFAGEGEGPDPGWEEAGAVRERFAEVLRRRQGEELARGVSLVGPQRDDVQFLIDGADARTFASQGQQRTAVLACKLAELEFLRTETGAYPVLLLDDVLSELDGSRRAYLLEAVGETVQTFVTAAHLDPLPGDLRRRAQVFHVERGSAAPAA
;
A
#
# COMPACT_ATOMS: atom_id res chain seq x y z
N ARG A 1 -4.19 -11.65 20.13
CA ARG A 1 -4.66 -11.27 21.49
C ARG A 1 -4.23 -12.28 22.56
N ALA A 2 -4.44 -13.60 22.36
CA ALA A 2 -4.05 -14.65 23.30
C ALA A 2 -2.54 -14.69 23.64
N ARG A 3 -1.66 -14.55 22.63
CA ARG A 3 -0.20 -14.47 22.85
C ARG A 3 0.22 -13.35 23.82
N ASN A 4 -0.35 -12.14 23.69
CA ASN A 4 -0.05 -11.04 24.61
C ASN A 4 -0.55 -11.31 26.03
N VAL A 5 -1.67 -12.03 26.19
CA VAL A 5 -2.14 -12.47 27.52
C VAL A 5 -1.11 -13.41 28.14
N GLN A 6 -0.59 -14.37 27.35
CA GLN A 6 0.43 -15.29 27.81
C GLN A 6 1.74 -14.59 28.17
N LEU A 7 2.20 -13.63 27.35
CA LEU A 7 3.40 -12.84 27.64
C LEU A 7 3.27 -12.06 28.95
N LYS A 8 2.10 -11.46 29.23
CA LYS A 8 1.83 -10.80 30.52
C LYS A 8 1.82 -11.78 31.69
N ALA A 9 1.22 -12.96 31.52
CA ALA A 9 1.18 -13.99 32.56
C ALA A 9 2.59 -14.51 32.91
N LEU A 10 3.53 -14.46 31.96
CA LEU A 10 4.92 -14.88 32.14
C LEU A 10 5.85 -13.78 32.66
N GLN A 11 5.36 -12.54 32.86
CA GLN A 11 6.14 -11.49 33.49
C GLN A 11 6.47 -11.89 34.94
N GLY A 12 7.72 -12.27 35.18
CA GLY A 12 8.20 -12.69 36.50
C GLY A 12 8.01 -14.18 36.82
N GLN A 13 7.46 -15.00 35.92
CA GLN A 13 7.27 -16.45 36.13
C GLN A 13 7.64 -17.28 34.88
N ARG A 14 8.54 -18.27 35.03
CA ARG A 14 9.05 -19.10 33.91
C ARG A 14 8.20 -20.33 33.54
N HIS A 15 7.10 -20.60 34.25
CA HIS A 15 6.41 -21.91 34.19
C HIS A 15 5.52 -22.13 32.94
N GLY A 16 5.27 -21.12 32.10
CA GLY A 16 4.41 -21.26 30.90
C GLY A 16 5.13 -21.02 29.56
N LEU A 17 6.43 -21.25 29.51
CA LEU A 17 7.22 -21.23 28.26
C LEU A 17 6.72 -22.24 27.20
N PRO A 18 6.35 -23.50 27.54
CA PRO A 18 5.85 -24.44 26.52
C PRO A 18 4.57 -23.96 25.82
N LEU A 19 3.68 -23.28 26.55
CA LEU A 19 2.47 -22.72 25.97
C LEU A 19 2.78 -21.50 25.07
N LEU A 20 3.81 -20.72 25.39
CA LEU A 20 4.28 -19.64 24.53
C LEU A 20 4.81 -20.19 23.20
N ASP A 21 5.51 -21.34 23.21
CA ASP A 21 6.00 -21.98 21.99
C ASP A 21 4.86 -22.43 21.07
N VAL A 22 3.76 -22.95 21.62
CA VAL A 22 2.56 -23.27 20.85
C VAL A 22 1.99 -22.02 20.18
N PHE A 23 1.89 -20.90 20.90
CA PHE A 23 1.42 -19.65 20.32
C PHE A 23 2.39 -19.05 19.30
N ASN A 24 3.70 -19.28 19.45
CA ASN A 24 4.71 -18.88 18.48
C ASN A 24 4.56 -19.66 17.17
N GLU A 25 4.34 -20.98 17.23
CA GLU A 25 4.07 -21.79 16.03
C GLU A 25 2.76 -21.41 15.34
N GLN A 26 1.71 -21.14 16.11
CA GLN A 26 0.45 -20.63 15.55
C GLN A 26 0.66 -19.26 14.86
N LEU A 27 1.42 -18.35 15.49
CA LEU A 27 1.72 -17.06 14.89
C LEU A 27 2.49 -17.23 13.57
N LEU A 28 3.47 -18.12 13.52
CA LEU A 28 4.21 -18.41 12.28
C LEU A 28 3.29 -18.95 11.19
N ASN A 29 2.43 -19.91 11.51
CA ASN A 29 1.53 -20.54 10.53
C ASN A 29 0.56 -19.54 9.90
N GLU A 30 0.03 -18.60 10.68
CA GLU A 30 -0.92 -17.59 10.18
C GLU A 30 -0.23 -16.40 9.50
N ALA A 31 0.93 -15.98 10.02
CA ALA A 31 1.57 -14.75 9.55
C ALA A 31 2.44 -14.96 8.30
N VAL A 32 3.07 -16.13 8.12
CA VAL A 32 3.92 -16.40 6.95
C VAL A 32 3.14 -16.23 5.63
N PRO A 33 1.93 -16.79 5.45
CA PRO A 33 1.14 -16.56 4.24
C PRO A 33 0.82 -15.08 3.99
N ILE A 34 0.61 -14.29 5.05
CA ILE A 34 0.33 -12.85 4.94
C ILE A 34 1.58 -12.12 4.43
N LEU A 35 2.74 -12.40 5.02
CA LEU A 35 4.01 -11.76 4.66
C LEU A 35 4.39 -12.06 3.20
N VAL A 36 4.26 -13.32 2.78
CA VAL A 36 4.54 -13.74 1.39
C VAL A 36 3.59 -13.04 0.41
N ARG A 37 2.28 -13.04 0.69
CA ARG A 37 1.30 -12.37 -0.18
C ARG A 37 1.51 -10.87 -0.24
N ARG A 38 1.95 -10.23 0.85
CA ARG A 38 2.32 -8.80 0.86
C ARG A 38 3.52 -8.52 -0.02
N ALA A 39 4.59 -9.31 0.08
CA ALA A 39 5.76 -9.17 -0.79
C ALA A 39 5.36 -9.25 -2.27
N GLN A 40 4.61 -10.29 -2.65
CA GLN A 40 4.09 -10.49 -4.01
C GLN A 40 3.19 -9.33 -4.47
N ALA A 41 2.26 -8.89 -3.62
CA ALA A 41 1.33 -7.83 -3.95
C ALA A 41 2.04 -6.49 -4.14
N VAL A 42 2.98 -6.14 -3.25
CA VAL A 42 3.75 -4.89 -3.35
C VAL A 42 4.63 -4.89 -4.60
N ARG A 43 5.26 -6.02 -4.97
CA ARG A 43 6.03 -6.11 -6.21
C ARG A 43 5.15 -5.86 -7.45
N ARG A 44 4.03 -6.59 -7.57
CA ARG A 44 3.09 -6.42 -8.70
C ARG A 44 2.53 -5.00 -8.76
N LEU A 45 2.12 -4.46 -7.62
CA LEU A 45 1.65 -3.08 -7.51
C LEU A 45 2.73 -2.08 -7.92
N GLY A 46 3.98 -2.32 -7.53
CA GLY A 46 5.14 -1.53 -7.89
C GLY A 46 5.39 -1.48 -9.40
N GLU A 47 5.23 -2.60 -10.10
CA GLU A 47 5.38 -2.66 -11.56
C GLU A 47 4.39 -1.74 -12.28
N TRP A 48 3.10 -1.80 -11.92
CA TRP A 48 2.08 -0.92 -12.49
C TRP A 48 2.25 0.53 -12.03
N ALA A 49 2.55 0.76 -10.75
CA ALA A 49 2.75 2.09 -10.20
C ALA A 49 3.92 2.81 -10.87
N ALA A 50 5.03 2.11 -11.13
CA ALA A 50 6.17 2.66 -11.84
C ALA A 50 5.80 3.12 -13.26
N ALA A 51 5.08 2.28 -14.01
CA ALA A 51 4.63 2.60 -15.36
C ALA A 51 3.68 3.81 -15.39
N ILE A 52 2.72 3.85 -14.47
CA ILE A 52 1.74 4.94 -14.35
C ILE A 52 2.45 6.23 -13.93
N HIS A 53 3.31 6.17 -12.92
CA HIS A 53 4.07 7.32 -12.43
C HIS A 53 4.95 7.95 -13.52
N GLY A 54 5.69 7.11 -14.24
CA GLY A 54 6.53 7.57 -15.35
C GLY A 54 5.70 8.31 -16.40
N ARG A 55 4.48 7.85 -16.70
CA ARG A 55 3.62 8.56 -17.64
C ARG A 55 3.06 9.88 -17.07
N ILE A 56 2.64 9.93 -15.79
CA ILE A 56 2.17 11.18 -15.15
C ILE A 56 3.26 12.26 -15.15
N THR A 57 4.51 11.86 -14.95
CA THR A 57 5.65 12.79 -14.82
C THR A 57 6.34 13.10 -16.14
N GLY A 58 5.87 12.54 -17.26
CA GLY A 58 6.50 12.71 -18.57
C GLY A 58 7.87 12.03 -18.65
N GLN A 59 8.03 10.88 -18.00
CA GLN A 59 9.21 10.03 -17.91
C GLN A 59 10.41 10.69 -17.21
N ARG A 60 10.15 11.67 -16.35
CA ARG A 60 11.20 12.40 -15.61
C ARG A 60 11.60 11.74 -14.30
N GLU A 61 10.73 10.90 -13.76
CA GLU A 61 10.88 10.33 -12.41
C GLU A 61 10.57 8.84 -12.41
N ARG A 62 11.44 8.03 -11.81
CA ARG A 62 11.25 6.59 -11.63
C ARG A 62 10.74 6.28 -10.23
N LEU A 63 9.52 5.74 -10.14
CA LEU A 63 8.95 5.26 -8.89
C LEU A 63 9.26 3.77 -8.67
N GLU A 64 9.59 3.40 -7.44
CA GLU A 64 9.75 2.03 -6.99
C GLU A 64 9.05 1.82 -5.63
N LEU A 65 8.33 0.71 -5.50
CA LEU A 65 7.68 0.31 -4.25
C LEU A 65 8.45 -0.90 -3.69
N VAL A 66 8.92 -0.77 -2.46
CA VAL A 66 9.72 -1.80 -1.78
C VAL A 66 8.97 -2.25 -0.54
N TYR A 67 8.64 -3.54 -0.49
CA TYR A 67 8.08 -4.14 0.73
C TYR A 67 9.16 -4.20 1.81
N ARG A 68 8.84 -3.81 3.04
CA ARG A 68 9.77 -3.82 4.18
C ARG A 68 9.17 -4.68 5.29
N PRO A 69 9.42 -6.00 5.31
CA PRO A 69 8.95 -6.83 6.41
C PRO A 69 9.63 -6.42 7.72
N PHE A 70 8.98 -6.63 8.86
CA PHE A 70 9.49 -6.22 10.18
C PHE A 70 10.87 -6.79 10.55
N PHE A 71 11.32 -7.85 9.86
CA PHE A 71 12.61 -8.50 10.06
C PHE A 71 13.70 -8.03 9.09
N ALA A 72 13.38 -7.20 8.09
CA ALA A 72 14.37 -6.62 7.20
C ALA A 72 15.29 -5.67 7.98
N GLY A 73 16.59 -5.82 7.79
CA GLY A 73 17.61 -4.96 8.38
C GLY A 73 17.58 -3.53 7.84
N GLU A 74 18.20 -2.62 8.58
CA GLU A 74 18.51 -1.29 8.07
C GLU A 74 19.48 -1.41 6.89
N GLY A 75 19.13 -0.81 5.75
CA GLY A 75 19.92 -0.89 4.52
C GLY A 75 19.81 -2.21 3.75
N GLU A 76 19.09 -3.21 4.25
CA GLU A 76 18.78 -4.43 3.48
C GLU A 76 17.85 -4.06 2.32
N GLY A 77 18.21 -4.42 1.09
CA GLY A 77 17.37 -4.20 -0.09
C GLY A 77 16.21 -5.20 -0.19
N PRO A 78 15.35 -5.09 -1.21
CA PRO A 78 14.37 -6.13 -1.50
C PRO A 78 15.04 -7.49 -1.74
N ASP A 79 14.51 -8.54 -1.12
CA ASP A 79 15.01 -9.91 -1.24
C ASP A 79 13.92 -10.82 -1.83
N PRO A 80 14.18 -11.55 -2.94
CA PRO A 80 13.27 -12.55 -3.49
C PRO A 80 12.81 -13.61 -2.48
N GLY A 81 13.65 -13.95 -1.50
CA GLY A 81 13.33 -14.88 -0.43
C GLY A 81 12.15 -14.43 0.44
N TRP A 82 11.74 -13.16 0.38
CA TRP A 82 10.52 -12.69 1.07
C TRP A 82 9.22 -13.16 0.39
N GLU A 83 9.28 -13.66 -0.84
CA GLU A 83 8.15 -14.32 -1.52
C GLU A 83 8.12 -15.85 -1.27
N GLU A 84 9.12 -16.39 -0.57
CA GLU A 84 9.25 -17.82 -0.29
C GLU A 84 8.85 -18.16 1.15
N ALA A 85 7.80 -18.98 1.31
CA ALA A 85 7.25 -19.29 2.63
C ALA A 85 8.28 -19.92 3.59
N GLY A 86 9.19 -20.76 3.09
CA GLY A 86 10.26 -21.37 3.89
C GLY A 86 11.23 -20.33 4.45
N ALA A 87 11.81 -19.52 3.58
CA ALA A 87 12.74 -18.45 3.96
C ALA A 87 12.09 -17.42 4.91
N VAL A 88 10.85 -17.01 4.63
CA VAL A 88 10.10 -16.11 5.52
C VAL A 88 9.87 -16.75 6.90
N ARG A 89 9.49 -18.04 6.96
CA ARG A 89 9.28 -18.75 8.22
C ARG A 89 10.57 -18.81 9.04
N GLU A 90 11.70 -19.13 8.41
CA GLU A 90 13.00 -19.20 9.06
C GLU A 90 13.41 -17.86 9.65
N ARG A 91 13.33 -16.79 8.86
CA ARG A 91 13.66 -15.42 9.30
C ARG A 91 12.73 -14.92 10.40
N PHE A 92 11.43 -15.18 10.30
CA PHE A 92 10.49 -14.86 11.38
C PHE A 92 10.87 -15.64 12.65
N ALA A 93 11.02 -16.97 12.60
CA ALA A 93 11.35 -17.78 13.76
C ALA A 93 12.66 -17.36 14.43
N GLU A 94 13.68 -16.96 13.65
CA GLU A 94 14.91 -16.37 14.15
C GLU A 94 14.65 -15.09 14.96
N VAL A 95 13.92 -14.13 14.38
CA VAL A 95 13.64 -12.84 15.03
C VAL A 95 12.74 -13.02 16.27
N LEU A 96 11.80 -13.96 16.23
CA LEU A 96 10.94 -14.33 17.37
C LEU A 96 11.77 -14.84 18.54
N ARG A 97 12.71 -15.76 18.29
CA ARG A 97 13.65 -16.27 19.32
C ARG A 97 14.53 -15.16 19.87
N ARG A 98 15.09 -14.31 18.99
CA ARG A 98 15.95 -13.18 19.39
C ARG A 98 15.23 -12.16 20.27
N ARG A 99 13.95 -11.88 19.99
CA ARG A 99 13.14 -10.87 20.71
C ARG A 99 12.38 -11.44 21.91
N GLN A 100 12.35 -12.76 22.11
CA GLN A 100 11.56 -13.41 23.16
C GLN A 100 11.83 -12.83 24.56
N GLY A 101 13.09 -12.59 24.93
CA GLY A 101 13.42 -12.01 26.23
C GLY A 101 12.83 -10.61 26.43
N GLU A 102 12.85 -9.79 25.37
CA GLU A 102 12.28 -8.44 25.38
C GLU A 102 10.74 -8.47 25.41
N GLU A 103 10.13 -9.38 24.65
CA GLU A 103 8.67 -9.60 24.65
C GLU A 103 8.15 -10.09 26.00
N LEU A 104 8.89 -10.98 26.66
CA LEU A 104 8.60 -11.46 28.01
C LEU A 104 8.72 -10.32 29.03
N ALA A 105 9.78 -9.51 28.95
CA ALA A 105 9.95 -8.37 29.85
C ALA A 105 8.81 -7.34 29.69
N ARG A 106 8.39 -7.06 28.45
CA ARG A 106 7.37 -6.05 28.16
C ARG A 106 5.92 -6.57 28.18
N GLY A 107 5.71 -7.88 28.14
CA GLY A 107 4.38 -8.48 28.13
C GLY A 107 3.60 -8.24 26.82
N VAL A 108 4.29 -7.95 25.71
CA VAL A 108 3.66 -7.61 24.42
C VAL A 108 4.45 -8.17 23.24
N SER A 109 3.76 -8.54 22.16
CA SER A 109 4.41 -8.90 20.91
C SER A 109 5.15 -7.70 20.30
N LEU A 110 6.43 -7.89 20.01
CA LEU A 110 7.30 -6.90 19.37
C LEU A 110 7.59 -7.24 17.91
N VAL A 111 7.13 -8.39 17.43
CA VAL A 111 7.38 -8.90 16.08
C VAL A 111 6.07 -9.32 15.40
N GLY A 112 6.07 -9.36 14.07
CA GLY A 112 4.93 -9.78 13.25
C GLY A 112 4.50 -8.76 12.20
N PRO A 113 3.62 -9.17 11.26
CA PRO A 113 3.26 -8.41 10.07
C PRO A 113 2.63 -7.05 10.35
N GLN A 114 2.05 -6.86 11.54
CA GLN A 114 1.53 -5.55 11.96
C GLN A 114 2.59 -4.44 12.05
N ARG A 115 3.87 -4.76 11.87
CA ARG A 115 5.01 -3.83 11.88
C ARG A 115 5.72 -3.69 10.53
N ASP A 116 5.21 -4.33 9.48
CA ASP A 116 5.77 -4.16 8.14
C ASP A 116 5.49 -2.75 7.61
N ASP A 117 6.29 -2.30 6.65
CA ASP A 117 6.12 -1.03 5.93
C ASP A 117 6.19 -1.25 4.42
N VAL A 118 5.78 -0.25 3.65
CA VAL A 118 6.03 -0.16 2.20
C VAL A 118 6.76 1.15 1.94
N GLN A 119 7.98 1.04 1.45
CA GLN A 119 8.81 2.18 1.14
C GLN A 119 8.58 2.60 -0.32
N PHE A 120 8.45 3.91 -0.54
CA PHE A 120 8.33 4.50 -1.86
C PHE A 120 9.66 5.19 -2.17
N LEU A 121 10.30 4.79 -3.27
CA LEU A 121 11.53 5.39 -3.74
C LEU A 121 11.26 6.14 -5.04
N ILE A 122 11.69 7.40 -5.11
CA ILE A 122 11.68 8.19 -6.35
C ILE A 122 13.14 8.46 -6.72
N ASP A 123 13.55 7.99 -7.89
CA ASP A 123 14.93 8.06 -8.37
C ASP A 123 15.96 7.50 -7.37
N GLY A 124 15.54 6.46 -6.62
CA GLY A 124 16.35 5.79 -5.60
C GLY A 124 16.36 6.47 -4.22
N ALA A 125 15.74 7.64 -4.07
CA ALA A 125 15.64 8.33 -2.78
C ALA A 125 14.30 8.06 -2.09
N ASP A 126 14.30 7.96 -0.75
CA ASP A 126 13.07 7.76 0.03
C ASP A 126 12.12 8.95 -0.14
N ALA A 127 10.96 8.69 -0.74
CA ALA A 127 9.97 9.72 -1.04
C ALA A 127 9.38 10.34 0.23
N ARG A 128 9.35 9.61 1.36
CA ARG A 128 8.87 10.13 2.65
C ARG A 128 9.75 11.27 3.16
N THR A 129 11.06 11.20 2.89
CA THR A 129 12.06 12.12 3.45
C THR A 129 12.51 13.17 2.44
N PHE A 130 12.65 12.81 1.17
CA PHE A 130 13.34 13.63 0.17
C PHE A 130 12.46 14.16 -0.96
N ALA A 131 11.28 13.57 -1.18
CA ALA A 131 10.42 14.01 -2.28
C ALA A 131 9.66 15.30 -1.93
N SER A 132 9.48 16.16 -2.93
CA SER A 132 8.59 17.31 -2.81
C SER A 132 7.13 16.87 -2.60
N GLN A 133 6.29 17.76 -2.06
CA GLN A 133 4.85 17.46 -1.89
C GLN A 133 4.18 17.03 -3.19
N GLY A 134 4.54 17.66 -4.32
CA GLY A 134 4.01 17.30 -5.63
C GLY A 134 4.42 15.91 -6.09
N GLN A 135 5.64 15.47 -5.77
CA GLN A 135 6.14 14.13 -6.06
C GLN A 135 5.46 13.07 -5.19
N GLN A 136 5.32 13.34 -3.88
CA GLN A 136 4.60 12.44 -2.97
C GLN A 136 3.16 12.19 -3.42
N ARG A 137 2.43 13.27 -3.78
CA ARG A 137 1.06 13.17 -4.30
C ARG A 137 0.98 12.31 -5.57
N THR A 138 1.93 12.51 -6.49
CA THR A 138 1.95 11.79 -7.76
C THR A 138 2.30 10.32 -7.57
N ALA A 139 3.21 9.99 -6.66
CA ALA A 139 3.55 8.61 -6.30
C ALA A 139 2.36 7.88 -5.66
N VAL A 140 1.65 8.53 -4.74
CA VAL A 140 0.43 7.97 -4.13
C VAL A 140 -0.67 7.78 -5.17
N LEU A 141 -0.88 8.77 -6.05
CA LEU A 141 -1.84 8.68 -7.14
C LEU A 141 -1.52 7.51 -8.08
N ALA A 142 -0.26 7.36 -8.48
CA ALA A 142 0.18 6.26 -9.33
C ALA A 142 -0.07 4.89 -8.67
N CYS A 143 0.20 4.78 -7.36
CA CYS A 143 -0.09 3.58 -6.59
C CYS A 143 -1.59 3.28 -6.49
N LYS A 144 -2.44 4.30 -6.33
CA LYS A 144 -3.90 4.15 -6.34
C LYS A 144 -4.46 3.74 -7.69
N LEU A 145 -3.90 4.24 -8.77
CA LEU A 145 -4.27 3.80 -10.11
C LEU A 145 -3.75 2.37 -10.39
N ALA A 146 -2.58 2.00 -9.89
CA ALA A 146 -2.06 0.64 -9.97
C ALA A 146 -2.95 -0.38 -9.25
N GLU A 147 -3.67 0.04 -8.21
CA GLU A 147 -4.66 -0.77 -7.50
C GLU A 147 -5.80 -1.22 -8.44
N LEU A 148 -6.14 -0.42 -9.47
CA LEU A 148 -7.16 -0.78 -10.47
C LEU A 148 -6.71 -2.00 -11.30
N GLU A 149 -5.44 -2.00 -11.73
CA GLU A 149 -4.86 -3.14 -12.46
C GLU A 149 -4.76 -4.37 -11.56
N PHE A 150 -4.32 -4.19 -10.32
CA PHE A 150 -4.28 -5.27 -9.33
C PHE A 150 -5.68 -5.89 -9.18
N LEU A 151 -6.71 -5.09 -8.90
CA LEU A 151 -8.08 -5.56 -8.72
C LEU A 151 -8.64 -6.24 -9.98
N ARG A 152 -8.35 -5.71 -11.17
CA ARG A 152 -8.72 -6.37 -12.43
C ARG A 152 -8.08 -7.74 -12.55
N THR A 153 -6.78 -7.87 -12.25
CA THR A 153 -6.11 -9.16 -12.36
C THR A 153 -6.64 -10.20 -11.37
N GLU A 154 -7.08 -9.78 -10.19
CA GLU A 154 -7.62 -10.68 -9.16
C GLU A 154 -9.11 -11.02 -9.37
N THR A 155 -9.91 -10.10 -9.92
CA THR A 155 -11.38 -10.24 -10.01
C THR A 155 -11.91 -10.41 -11.43
N GLY A 156 -11.08 -10.16 -12.46
CA GLY A 156 -11.45 -10.21 -13.87
C GLY A 156 -12.10 -8.94 -14.43
N ALA A 157 -12.39 -7.94 -13.60
CA ALA A 157 -13.04 -6.69 -14.02
C ALA A 157 -12.45 -5.47 -13.31
N TYR A 158 -12.53 -4.31 -13.95
CA TYR A 158 -12.17 -3.05 -13.29
C TYR A 158 -13.26 -2.64 -12.27
N PRO A 159 -12.87 -2.11 -11.10
CA PRO A 159 -13.82 -1.56 -10.14
C PRO A 159 -14.36 -0.20 -10.62
N VAL A 160 -15.41 0.32 -9.98
CA VAL A 160 -15.80 1.74 -10.16
C VAL A 160 -14.76 2.62 -9.46
N LEU A 161 -14.25 3.63 -10.16
CA LEU A 161 -13.30 4.59 -9.62
C LEU A 161 -14.03 5.82 -9.07
N LEU A 162 -13.72 6.20 -7.84
CA LEU A 162 -14.23 7.40 -7.19
C LEU A 162 -13.06 8.36 -6.93
N LEU A 163 -13.13 9.56 -7.49
CA LEU A 163 -12.15 10.63 -7.30
C LEU A 163 -12.81 11.77 -6.54
N ASP A 164 -12.48 11.91 -5.26
CA ASP A 164 -13.04 12.96 -4.39
C ASP A 164 -12.07 14.15 -4.27
N ASP A 165 -12.36 15.24 -4.98
CA ASP A 165 -11.59 16.49 -5.04
C ASP A 165 -10.09 16.36 -5.40
N VAL A 166 -9.64 15.17 -5.81
CA VAL A 166 -8.23 14.90 -6.16
C VAL A 166 -7.74 15.80 -7.30
N LEU A 167 -8.64 16.26 -8.17
CA LEU A 167 -8.26 17.10 -9.30
C LEU A 167 -7.76 18.48 -8.86
N SER A 168 -8.27 19.05 -7.77
CA SER A 168 -7.89 20.40 -7.31
C SER A 168 -6.45 20.45 -6.78
N GLU A 169 -5.91 19.30 -6.35
CA GLU A 169 -4.55 19.15 -5.82
C GLU A 169 -3.47 18.93 -6.88
N LEU A 170 -3.87 18.75 -8.15
CA LEU A 170 -3.00 18.47 -9.29
C LEU A 170 -2.87 19.69 -10.21
N ASP A 171 -1.67 19.89 -10.75
CA ASP A 171 -1.47 20.82 -11.86
C ASP A 171 -2.17 20.33 -13.13
N GLY A 172 -2.35 21.23 -14.11
CA GLY A 172 -3.13 20.94 -15.32
C GLY A 172 -2.60 19.78 -16.14
N SER A 173 -1.28 19.56 -16.17
CA SER A 173 -0.69 18.46 -16.96
C SER A 173 -0.97 17.10 -16.33
N ARG A 174 -0.78 16.98 -15.02
CA ARG A 174 -1.05 15.74 -14.26
C ARG A 174 -2.53 15.40 -14.25
N ARG A 175 -3.38 16.42 -14.14
CA ARG A 175 -4.84 16.28 -14.18
C ARG A 175 -5.32 15.73 -15.53
N ALA A 176 -4.83 16.28 -16.63
CA ALA A 176 -5.19 15.80 -17.97
C ALA A 176 -4.80 14.33 -18.14
N TYR A 177 -3.59 13.97 -17.71
CA TYR A 177 -3.11 12.59 -17.77
C TYR A 177 -3.96 11.62 -16.93
N LEU A 178 -4.29 11.99 -15.68
CA LEU A 178 -5.13 11.17 -14.82
C LEU A 178 -6.47 10.85 -15.51
N LEU A 179 -7.12 11.87 -16.06
CA LEU A 179 -8.43 11.75 -16.69
C LEU A 179 -8.38 10.98 -18.01
N GLU A 180 -7.29 11.10 -18.78
CA GLU A 180 -7.05 10.30 -19.97
C GLU A 180 -6.85 8.82 -19.62
N ALA A 181 -6.04 8.52 -18.60
CA ALA A 181 -5.73 7.15 -18.19
C ALA A 181 -6.97 6.38 -17.71
N VAL A 182 -7.87 7.05 -16.99
CA VAL A 182 -9.06 6.39 -16.39
C VAL A 182 -10.29 6.48 -17.28
N GLY A 183 -10.43 7.56 -18.06
CA GLY A 183 -11.66 7.90 -18.77
C GLY A 183 -12.07 6.92 -19.87
N GLU A 184 -11.15 6.10 -20.37
CA GLU A 184 -11.43 5.12 -21.44
C GLU A 184 -11.52 3.67 -20.93
N THR A 185 -11.06 3.44 -19.71
CA THR A 185 -10.82 2.09 -19.19
C THR A 185 -11.76 1.75 -18.03
N VAL A 186 -12.13 2.74 -17.23
CA VAL A 186 -12.83 2.54 -15.95
C VAL A 186 -13.98 3.52 -15.78
N GLN A 187 -15.15 3.03 -15.35
CA GLN A 187 -16.25 3.91 -14.97
C GLN A 187 -15.82 4.76 -13.77
N THR A 188 -15.80 6.08 -13.97
CA THR A 188 -15.21 7.02 -13.01
C THR A 188 -16.23 8.08 -12.59
N PHE A 189 -16.38 8.29 -11.28
CA PHE A 189 -17.08 9.43 -10.69
C PHE A 189 -16.06 10.41 -10.15
N VAL A 190 -16.25 11.70 -10.45
CA VAL A 190 -15.34 12.77 -10.05
C VAL A 190 -16.12 13.86 -9.35
N THR A 191 -15.69 14.27 -8.16
CA THR A 191 -16.17 15.50 -7.52
C THR A 191 -15.21 16.65 -7.82
N ALA A 192 -15.76 17.82 -8.14
CA ALA A 192 -14.97 19.03 -8.38
C ALA A 192 -15.83 20.28 -8.11
N ALA A 193 -15.23 21.31 -7.52
CA ALA A 193 -15.91 22.60 -7.29
C ALA A 193 -16.13 23.39 -8.59
N HIS A 194 -15.26 23.19 -9.59
CA HIS A 194 -15.35 23.82 -10.90
C HIS A 194 -15.13 22.77 -11.99
N LEU A 195 -15.72 23.00 -13.16
CA LEU A 195 -15.59 22.10 -14.30
C LEU A 195 -14.34 22.38 -15.16
N ASP A 196 -13.74 23.57 -15.04
CA ASP A 196 -12.56 23.98 -15.83
C ASP A 196 -11.36 23.03 -15.71
N PRO A 197 -11.18 22.32 -14.59
CA PRO A 197 -10.26 21.21 -14.48
C PRO A 197 -10.39 20.08 -15.51
N LEU A 198 -11.55 19.90 -16.13
CA LEU A 198 -11.78 18.77 -17.03
C LEU A 198 -11.35 19.11 -18.47
N PRO A 199 -10.51 18.26 -19.12
CA PRO A 199 -10.20 18.38 -20.54
C PRO A 199 -11.46 18.46 -21.39
N GLY A 200 -11.44 19.27 -22.45
CA GLY A 200 -12.62 19.54 -23.28
C GLY A 200 -13.29 18.27 -23.84
N ASP A 201 -12.50 17.25 -24.18
CA ASP A 201 -12.99 15.98 -24.71
C ASP A 201 -13.70 15.15 -23.64
N LEU A 202 -13.17 15.16 -22.42
CA LEU A 202 -13.78 14.49 -21.28
C LEU A 202 -15.09 15.20 -20.89
N ARG A 203 -15.10 16.54 -20.90
CA ARG A 203 -16.29 17.37 -20.68
C ARG A 203 -17.44 17.01 -21.62
N ARG A 204 -17.15 16.72 -22.89
CA ARG A 204 -18.17 16.34 -23.87
C ARG A 204 -18.71 14.92 -23.69
N ARG A 205 -17.91 14.01 -23.12
CA ARG A 205 -18.31 12.61 -22.87
C ARG A 205 -18.92 12.39 -21.49
N ALA A 206 -18.58 13.23 -20.52
CA ALA A 206 -19.02 13.09 -19.14
C ALA A 206 -20.47 13.52 -18.97
N GLN A 207 -21.21 12.77 -18.15
CA GLN A 207 -22.48 13.23 -17.62
C GLN A 207 -22.21 14.08 -16.37
N VAL A 208 -22.57 15.36 -16.42
CA VAL A 208 -22.33 16.30 -15.33
C VAL A 208 -23.58 16.40 -14.46
N PHE A 209 -23.39 16.32 -13.14
CA PHE A 209 -24.44 16.53 -12.15
C PHE A 209 -24.06 17.71 -11.25
N HIS A 210 -24.97 18.66 -11.09
CA HIS A 210 -24.85 19.71 -10.09
C HIS A 210 -25.45 19.24 -8.76
N VAL A 211 -24.68 19.35 -7.68
CA VAL A 211 -25.10 18.94 -6.34
C VAL A 211 -25.29 20.18 -5.48
N GLU A 212 -26.51 20.40 -5.00
CA GLU A 212 -26.86 21.51 -4.12
C GLU A 212 -27.82 21.03 -3.02
N ARG A 213 -27.55 21.41 -1.76
CA ARG A 213 -28.39 21.09 -0.59
C ARG A 213 -28.76 19.60 -0.48
N GLY A 214 -27.82 18.71 -0.80
CA GLY A 214 -28.02 17.26 -0.75
C GLY A 214 -28.83 16.67 -1.89
N SER A 215 -29.13 17.44 -2.94
CA SER A 215 -29.82 16.97 -4.16
C SER A 215 -28.90 17.06 -5.36
N ALA A 216 -28.92 16.06 -6.25
CA ALA A 216 -28.15 16.01 -7.48
C ALA A 216 -29.07 16.06 -8.71
N ALA A 217 -28.79 16.97 -9.64
CA ALA A 217 -29.52 17.11 -10.90
C ALA A 217 -28.55 17.19 -12.09
N PRO A 218 -28.88 16.65 -13.27
CA PRO A 218 -28.05 16.81 -14.46
C PRO A 218 -27.81 18.31 -14.76
N ALA A 219 -26.57 18.69 -15.05
CA ALA A 219 -26.27 20.02 -15.55
C ALA A 219 -26.82 20.17 -16.97
N ALA A 220 -27.47 21.31 -17.24
CA ALA A 220 -28.08 21.61 -18.54
C ALA A 220 -27.03 21.92 -19.62
#